data_AF-A0A226CVT1-F1
#
_entry.id   AF-A0A226CVT1-F1
#
_cell.length_a   1.000
_cell.length_b   1.000
_cell.length_c   1.000
_cell.angle_alpha   90.00
_cell.angle_beta   90.00
_cell.angle_gamma   90.00
#
_symmetry.space_group_name_H-M   'P 1'
#
loop_
_entity.id
_entity.type
_entity.pdbx_description
1 polymer ?
#
loop_
_entity_poly.entity_id
_entity_poly.type
_entity_poly.pdbx_seq_one_letter_code
_entity_poly.pdbx_strand_id
1 'polypeptide(L)'
;MTILGMPREEWCVRVSLKETKEAIDSRSGYDRTLYKTIQTLYQDVFAKGNISYRESNYCNLDTEVRPHYQADREPPVIDVALIVTGNEGYQFLTCYSQPYITFAFYLSPYQTELWIVLGFTLATIIALATTVVHFLSREDRQHFSAWLFVLASLFEESGFMPSKIEKAAFFRICFGIWSIMSVILTNGYNGIMISDLNSPRRLAHPEYFDDLSLNLSKAESQWKFAWDEFSEFIFSVQVGSTSNVTNASDKCYRLLSPIRANVGHFIPEILFALFKLGFDFLGRYTADSDKLKVGVSFKELNLFNPRYSYYPKGFSEKYGYSELQGKIESDVVQCGKTVFIAHASEVKLEYEFLSKMYPLTKFFVSSEAIVRFPTGILFQFPWRSRLVKSLNRLAEGEIWQYVDYDEKRGNNFNRSAAKKQFVNDQLVNIATLGGALPTLFILAGGLIMVTGFIFMMECRTEITLKARHVWQALFLGRFRKVEKLEVKSAGSGLRDIGSSN
;
A
#
# COMPACT_ATOMS: atom_id res chain seq x y z
N MET A 1 8.21 -64.89 31.43
CA MET A 1 8.37 -63.43 31.35
C MET A 1 7.16 -62.89 30.60
N THR A 2 6.07 -62.66 31.32
CA THR A 2 4.82 -62.14 30.74
C THR A 2 5.10 -60.70 30.33
N ILE A 3 5.06 -60.41 29.03
CA ILE A 3 5.13 -59.03 28.54
C ILE A 3 3.89 -58.35 29.11
N LEU A 4 4.07 -57.60 30.22
CA LEU A 4 3.05 -56.70 30.73
C LEU A 4 2.71 -55.76 29.57
N GLY A 5 1.52 -55.93 29.00
CA GLY A 5 1.05 -55.14 27.88
C GLY A 5 1.21 -53.67 28.27
N MET A 6 1.95 -52.90 27.47
CA MET A 6 2.04 -51.46 27.69
C MET A 6 0.61 -50.91 27.69
N PRO A 7 0.25 -50.05 28.66
CA PRO A 7 -1.08 -49.45 28.70
C PRO A 7 -1.35 -48.76 27.36
N ARG A 8 -2.55 -48.98 26.82
CA ARG A 8 -2.99 -48.33 25.58
C ARG A 8 -3.07 -46.83 25.83
N GLU A 9 -2.50 -46.05 24.93
CA GLU A 9 -2.57 -44.59 24.98
C GLU A 9 -4.03 -44.16 24.70
N GLU A 10 -4.63 -43.40 25.63
CA GLU A 10 -5.97 -42.86 25.51
C GLU A 10 -5.91 -41.32 25.55
N TRP A 11 -6.68 -40.66 24.68
CA TRP A 11 -6.75 -39.20 24.62
C TRP A 11 -8.19 -38.70 24.74
N CYS A 12 -8.36 -37.62 25.50
CA CYS A 12 -9.59 -36.87 25.52
C CYS A 12 -9.54 -35.77 24.44
N VAL A 13 -10.40 -35.87 23.43
CA VAL A 13 -10.50 -34.89 22.34
C VAL A 13 -11.58 -33.88 22.71
N ARG A 14 -11.17 -32.64 22.95
CA ARG A 14 -12.12 -31.57 23.21
C ARG A 14 -12.65 -31.03 21.90
N VAL A 15 -13.88 -31.43 21.58
CA VAL A 15 -14.61 -30.92 20.42
C VAL A 15 -15.28 -29.62 20.81
N SER A 16 -15.08 -28.55 20.02
CA SER A 16 -15.81 -27.30 20.21
C SER A 16 -17.27 -27.54 19.88
N LEU A 17 -18.15 -27.48 20.88
CA LEU A 17 -19.61 -27.67 20.76
C LEU A 17 -20.27 -26.81 19.67
N LYS A 18 -19.63 -25.70 19.25
CA LYS A 18 -20.15 -24.80 18.21
C LYS A 18 -19.99 -25.39 16.80
N GLU A 19 -18.90 -26.10 16.53
CA GLU A 19 -18.62 -26.64 15.20
C GLU A 19 -19.55 -27.81 14.85
N THR A 20 -20.00 -28.57 15.86
CA THR A 20 -20.79 -29.78 15.64
C THR A 20 -22.24 -29.50 15.24
N LYS A 21 -22.86 -28.40 15.71
CA LYS A 21 -24.27 -28.10 15.40
C LYS A 21 -24.46 -27.45 14.02
N GLU A 22 -23.56 -26.55 13.62
CA GLU A 22 -23.68 -25.85 12.33
C GLU A 22 -23.33 -26.75 11.13
N ALA A 23 -22.45 -27.73 11.34
CA ALA A 23 -22.09 -28.70 10.30
C ALA A 23 -23.19 -29.74 10.00
N ILE A 24 -24.09 -30.01 10.96
CA ILE A 24 -25.13 -31.05 10.81
C ILE A 24 -26.36 -30.52 10.08
N ASP A 25 -26.78 -29.27 10.30
CA ASP A 25 -28.00 -28.72 9.69
C ASP A 25 -27.83 -28.30 8.22
N SER A 26 -26.60 -28.13 7.73
CA SER A 26 -26.33 -27.59 6.38
C SER A 26 -26.06 -28.64 5.28
N ARG A 27 -25.96 -29.94 5.59
CA ARG A 27 -25.45 -30.97 4.65
C ARG A 27 -26.47 -32.04 4.22
N SER A 28 -27.71 -31.65 3.88
CA SER A 28 -28.76 -32.65 3.54
C SER A 28 -28.82 -33.11 2.07
N GLY A 29 -27.85 -32.85 1.17
CA GLY A 29 -28.08 -33.27 -0.23
C GLY A 29 -26.99 -33.14 -1.30
N TYR A 30 -25.70 -33.17 -0.99
CA TYR A 30 -24.66 -33.13 -2.03
C TYR A 30 -23.63 -34.25 -1.92
N ASP A 31 -23.12 -34.64 -3.09
CA ASP A 31 -22.36 -35.85 -3.40
C ASP A 31 -21.15 -36.08 -2.49
N ARG A 32 -20.99 -37.30 -1.97
CA ARG A 32 -19.91 -37.75 -1.05
C ARG A 32 -18.56 -37.89 -1.78
N THR A 33 -18.14 -36.87 -2.50
CA THR A 33 -16.71 -36.71 -2.73
C THR A 33 -16.05 -36.50 -1.37
N LEU A 34 -15.01 -37.29 -1.12
CA LEU A 34 -14.38 -37.54 0.16
C LEU A 34 -13.72 -36.27 0.75
N TYR A 35 -14.52 -35.29 1.17
CA TYR A 35 -14.03 -34.11 1.89
C TYR A 35 -13.46 -34.60 3.22
N LYS A 36 -12.12 -34.62 3.29
CA LYS A 36 -11.43 -34.84 4.54
C LYS A 36 -11.61 -33.59 5.39
N THR A 37 -12.44 -33.66 6.42
CA THR A 37 -12.45 -32.65 7.47
C THR A 37 -11.24 -32.88 8.39
N ILE A 38 -10.86 -31.88 9.17
CA ILE A 38 -9.82 -32.06 10.19
C ILE A 38 -10.16 -33.20 11.14
N GLN A 39 -11.44 -33.36 11.48
CA GLN A 39 -11.91 -34.48 12.29
C GLN A 39 -11.58 -35.83 11.66
N THR A 40 -11.80 -36.00 10.35
CA THR A 40 -11.46 -37.26 9.66
C THR A 40 -9.94 -37.49 9.60
N LEU A 41 -9.15 -36.44 9.36
CA LEU A 41 -7.70 -36.54 9.37
C LEU A 41 -7.18 -36.99 10.74
N TYR A 42 -7.78 -36.45 11.80
CA TYR A 42 -7.45 -36.81 13.16
C TYR A 42 -7.84 -38.27 13.47
N GLN A 43 -9.05 -38.69 13.13
CA GLN A 43 -9.50 -40.08 13.28
C GLN A 43 -8.60 -41.08 12.56
N ASP A 44 -8.14 -40.75 11.35
CA ASP A 44 -7.17 -41.56 10.59
C ASP A 44 -5.83 -41.71 11.33
N VAL A 45 -5.34 -40.63 11.95
CA VAL A 45 -4.10 -40.66 12.76
C VAL A 45 -4.27 -41.56 14.00
N PHE A 46 -5.42 -41.47 14.68
CA PHE A 46 -5.72 -42.32 15.83
C PHE A 46 -5.78 -43.79 15.47
N ALA A 47 -6.52 -44.11 14.40
CA ALA A 47 -6.65 -45.47 13.90
C ALA A 47 -5.28 -46.05 13.51
N LYS A 48 -4.46 -45.28 12.77
CA LYS A 48 -3.13 -45.71 12.34
C LYS A 48 -2.14 -45.88 13.51
N GLY A 49 -2.29 -45.09 14.58
CA GLY A 49 -1.49 -45.18 15.79
C GLY A 49 -1.92 -46.27 16.77
N ASN A 50 -3.08 -46.91 16.55
CA ASN A 50 -3.77 -47.78 17.51
C ASN A 50 -4.03 -47.08 18.87
N ILE A 51 -4.33 -45.79 18.82
CA ILE A 51 -4.58 -44.93 19.99
C ILE A 51 -6.11 -44.86 20.19
N SER A 52 -6.58 -45.03 21.43
CA SER A 52 -8.00 -44.81 21.74
C SER A 52 -8.26 -43.33 22.01
N TYR A 53 -9.45 -42.85 21.64
CA TYR A 53 -9.87 -41.51 22.01
C TYR A 53 -11.29 -41.49 22.52
N ARG A 54 -11.57 -40.48 23.33
CA ARG A 54 -12.90 -40.15 23.83
C ARG A 54 -13.20 -38.70 23.51
N GLU A 55 -14.30 -38.46 22.80
CA GLU A 55 -14.82 -37.11 22.62
C GLU A 55 -15.54 -36.69 23.90
N SER A 56 -15.14 -35.55 24.46
CA SER A 56 -15.78 -34.97 25.65
C SER A 56 -15.66 -33.46 25.62
N ASN A 57 -16.67 -32.77 26.16
CA ASN A 57 -16.62 -31.32 26.35
C ASN A 57 -15.71 -30.93 27.52
N TYR A 58 -15.44 -31.89 28.40
CA TYR A 58 -14.65 -31.72 29.63
C TYR A 58 -13.65 -32.87 29.74
N CYS A 59 -12.36 -32.54 29.73
CA CYS A 59 -11.25 -33.47 29.94
C CYS A 59 -10.68 -33.17 31.34
N ASN A 60 -11.03 -33.98 32.34
CA ASN A 60 -10.62 -33.72 33.73
C ASN A 60 -9.25 -34.35 34.00
N LEU A 61 -8.18 -33.54 33.98
CA LEU A 61 -6.79 -33.97 34.22
C LEU A 61 -6.25 -35.07 33.29
N ASP A 62 -7.03 -35.46 32.28
CA ASP A 62 -6.63 -36.42 31.26
C ASP A 62 -5.66 -35.80 30.25
N THR A 63 -4.98 -36.65 29.48
CA THR A 63 -4.28 -36.29 28.25
C THR A 63 -5.26 -35.68 27.26
N GLU A 64 -5.28 -34.35 27.21
CA GLU A 64 -6.18 -33.56 26.37
C GLU A 64 -5.49 -33.14 25.08
N VAL A 65 -6.24 -33.18 23.99
CA VAL A 65 -5.85 -32.65 22.69
C VAL A 65 -6.92 -31.71 22.17
N ARG A 66 -6.48 -30.51 21.76
CA ARG A 66 -7.30 -29.49 21.11
C ARG A 66 -6.80 -29.32 19.68
N PRO A 67 -7.50 -29.87 18.68
CA PRO A 67 -7.12 -29.75 17.27
C PRO A 67 -7.04 -28.30 16.78
N HIS A 68 -7.90 -27.43 17.32
CA HIS A 68 -7.98 -26.02 16.98
C HIS A 68 -7.66 -25.18 18.21
N TYR A 69 -6.38 -24.95 18.45
CA TYR A 69 -5.93 -24.02 19.47
C TYR A 69 -5.55 -22.69 18.86
N GLN A 70 -6.04 -21.62 19.46
CA GLN A 70 -5.66 -20.26 19.15
C GLN A 70 -5.32 -19.53 20.45
N ALA A 71 -4.08 -19.04 20.53
CA ALA A 71 -3.58 -18.46 21.77
C ALA A 71 -4.23 -17.11 22.15
N ASP A 72 -5.00 -16.50 21.25
CA ASP A 72 -5.83 -15.32 21.53
C ASP A 72 -7.04 -15.63 22.42
N ARG A 73 -7.58 -16.85 22.38
CA ARG A 73 -8.84 -17.19 23.05
C ARG A 73 -8.69 -17.81 24.43
N GLU A 74 -7.58 -18.48 24.70
CA GLU A 74 -7.44 -19.29 25.90
C GLU A 74 -6.14 -18.97 26.65
N PRO A 75 -6.17 -18.93 28.00
CA PRO A 75 -4.96 -18.74 28.79
C PRO A 75 -4.03 -19.95 28.68
N PRO A 76 -2.71 -19.76 28.86
CA PRO A 76 -1.75 -20.86 28.84
C PRO A 76 -2.02 -21.84 29.99
N VAL A 77 -2.10 -23.13 29.66
CA VAL A 77 -2.23 -24.23 30.64
C VAL A 77 -0.83 -24.74 31.00
N ILE A 78 -0.67 -25.26 32.22
CA ILE A 78 0.60 -25.85 32.70
C ILE A 78 0.84 -27.18 31.99
N ASP A 79 2.09 -27.45 31.60
CA ASP A 79 2.55 -28.68 30.92
C ASP A 79 1.85 -28.96 29.57
N VAL A 80 1.95 -27.98 28.67
CA VAL A 80 1.43 -28.07 27.31
C VAL A 80 2.53 -28.21 26.26
N ALA A 81 2.29 -29.02 25.24
CA ALA A 81 2.99 -28.92 23.96
C ALA A 81 2.05 -28.27 22.93
N LEU A 82 2.53 -27.22 22.29
CA LEU A 82 1.86 -26.61 21.15
C LEU A 82 2.60 -27.00 19.89
N ILE A 83 1.94 -27.74 19.00
CA ILE A 83 2.39 -27.91 17.63
C ILE A 83 1.88 -26.71 16.86
N VAL A 84 2.77 -25.74 16.61
CA VAL A 84 2.43 -24.53 15.85
C VAL A 84 2.20 -24.94 14.40
N THR A 85 0.96 -24.83 13.95
CA THR A 85 0.59 -25.05 12.55
C THR A 85 0.63 -23.74 11.78
N GLY A 86 0.58 -22.57 12.42
CA GLY A 86 0.68 -21.30 11.74
C GLY A 86 0.76 -20.13 12.71
N ASN A 87 0.90 -18.93 12.14
CA ASN A 87 0.73 -17.69 12.88
C ASN A 87 -0.46 -16.96 12.26
N GLU A 88 -1.49 -16.72 13.06
CA GLU A 88 -2.61 -15.87 12.67
C GLU A 88 -2.47 -14.49 13.27
N GLY A 89 -3.24 -13.56 12.74
CA GLY A 89 -3.45 -12.24 13.29
C GLY A 89 -4.67 -11.63 12.65
N TYR A 90 -5.13 -10.50 13.18
CA TYR A 90 -6.29 -9.80 12.65
C TYR A 90 -5.88 -8.91 11.48
N GLN A 91 -6.44 -9.18 10.31
CA GLN A 91 -6.33 -8.33 9.13
C GLN A 91 -7.68 -7.70 8.82
N PHE A 92 -7.69 -6.70 7.96
CA PHE A 92 -8.94 -6.13 7.47
C PHE A 92 -9.06 -6.21 5.94
N LEU A 93 -10.31 -6.23 5.49
CA LEU A 93 -10.74 -6.22 4.11
C LEU A 93 -11.67 -5.03 3.89
N THR A 94 -11.47 -4.28 2.83
CA THR A 94 -12.36 -3.17 2.47
C THR A 94 -12.43 -2.99 0.96
N CYS A 95 -13.53 -2.44 0.45
CA CYS A 95 -13.55 -1.85 -0.90
C CYS A 95 -13.64 -0.33 -0.86
N TYR A 96 -13.55 0.27 0.34
CA TYR A 96 -13.47 1.71 0.48
C TYR A 96 -12.21 2.23 -0.17
N SER A 97 -12.37 3.25 -1.01
CA SER A 97 -11.25 4.01 -1.52
C SER A 97 -11.65 5.46 -1.72
N GLN A 98 -10.73 6.35 -1.42
CA GLN A 98 -10.87 7.77 -1.70
C GLN A 98 -10.19 8.09 -3.03
N PRO A 99 -10.86 8.84 -3.92
CA PRO A 99 -10.18 9.42 -5.07
C PRO A 99 -9.20 10.47 -4.55
N TYR A 100 -7.93 10.13 -4.45
CA TYR A 100 -6.89 11.04 -4.00
C TYR A 100 -6.18 11.64 -5.22
N ILE A 101 -6.38 12.94 -5.45
CA ILE A 101 -5.58 13.70 -6.41
C ILE A 101 -4.47 14.38 -5.61
N THR A 102 -3.24 13.94 -5.81
CA THR A 102 -2.06 14.69 -5.35
C THR A 102 -1.74 15.81 -6.32
N PHE A 103 -1.04 16.85 -5.87
CA PHE A 103 -0.41 17.81 -6.80
C PHE A 103 0.57 17.14 -7.77
N ALA A 104 1.15 15.99 -7.40
CA ALA A 104 2.01 15.20 -8.27
C ALA A 104 1.28 14.74 -9.55
N PHE A 105 -0.06 14.67 -9.53
CA PHE A 105 -0.88 14.41 -10.72
C PHE A 105 -0.63 15.41 -11.86
N TYR A 106 -0.31 16.67 -11.57
CA TYR A 106 -0.01 17.66 -12.63
C TYR A 106 1.40 17.53 -13.19
N LEU A 107 2.31 16.88 -12.46
CA LEU A 107 3.69 16.65 -12.91
C LEU A 107 3.88 15.27 -13.55
N SER A 108 2.97 14.33 -13.28
CA SER A 108 3.03 12.95 -13.77
C SER A 108 2.85 12.73 -15.27
N PRO A 109 2.19 13.60 -16.07
CA PRO A 109 2.03 13.35 -17.51
C PRO A 109 3.36 13.16 -18.23
N TYR A 110 4.43 13.75 -17.70
CA TYR A 110 5.78 13.61 -18.20
C TYR A 110 6.72 13.06 -17.15
N GLN A 111 7.63 12.19 -17.61
CA GLN A 111 8.75 11.73 -16.79
C GLN A 111 9.65 12.92 -16.41
N THR A 112 10.31 12.82 -15.26
CA THR A 112 11.17 13.90 -14.73
C THR A 112 12.28 14.28 -15.72
N GLU A 113 12.78 13.33 -16.48
CA GLU A 113 13.77 13.51 -17.54
C GLU A 113 13.26 14.45 -18.63
N LEU A 114 12.00 14.33 -19.02
CA LEU A 114 11.39 15.20 -20.04
C LEU A 114 11.27 16.63 -19.53
N TRP A 115 10.88 16.83 -18.26
CA TRP A 115 10.86 18.16 -17.64
C TRP A 115 12.24 18.82 -17.62
N ILE A 116 13.29 18.04 -17.31
CA ILE A 116 14.68 18.53 -17.31
C ILE A 116 15.09 18.93 -18.73
N VAL A 117 14.83 18.08 -19.74
CA VAL A 117 15.14 18.37 -21.14
C VAL A 117 14.36 19.60 -21.63
N LEU A 118 13.06 19.71 -21.31
CA LEU A 118 12.23 20.86 -21.64
C LEU A 118 12.76 22.15 -21.01
N GLY A 119 13.16 22.10 -19.74
CA GLY A 119 13.80 23.23 -19.06
C GLY A 119 15.10 23.66 -19.73
N PHE A 120 15.93 22.68 -20.13
CA PHE A 120 17.19 22.95 -20.82
C PHE A 120 16.98 23.51 -22.24
N THR A 121 16.04 22.96 -23.01
CA THR A 121 15.71 23.47 -24.35
C THR A 121 15.13 24.88 -24.29
N LEU A 122 14.23 25.16 -23.34
CA LEU A 122 13.71 26.50 -23.07
C LEU A 122 14.85 27.48 -22.75
N ALA A 123 15.72 27.15 -21.81
CA ALA A 123 16.84 28.00 -21.45
C ALA A 123 17.77 28.28 -22.64
N THR A 124 18.01 27.27 -23.48
CA THR A 124 18.85 27.39 -24.69
C THR A 124 18.21 28.29 -25.74
N ILE A 125 16.91 28.13 -26.02
CA ILE A 125 16.17 28.96 -26.98
C ILE A 125 16.10 30.41 -26.48
N ILE A 126 15.83 30.62 -25.18
CA ILE A 126 15.82 31.96 -24.58
C ILE A 126 17.20 32.61 -24.71
N ALA A 127 18.29 31.88 -24.41
CA ALA A 127 19.65 32.39 -24.55
C ALA A 127 20.00 32.75 -26.01
N LEU A 128 19.66 31.88 -26.96
CA LEU A 128 19.87 32.11 -28.40
C LEU A 128 19.06 33.32 -28.88
N ALA A 129 17.77 33.38 -28.56
CA ALA A 129 16.90 34.49 -28.95
C ALA A 129 17.40 35.81 -28.36
N THR A 130 17.78 35.82 -27.08
CA THR A 130 18.33 37.02 -26.41
C THR A 130 19.64 37.46 -27.05
N THR A 131 20.50 36.51 -27.43
CA THR A 131 21.77 36.79 -28.10
C THR A 131 21.54 37.41 -29.48
N VAL A 132 20.64 36.83 -30.29
CA VAL A 132 20.28 37.34 -31.62
C VAL A 132 19.64 38.72 -31.52
N VAL A 133 18.69 38.90 -30.60
CA VAL A 133 18.08 40.21 -30.32
C VAL A 133 19.16 41.22 -29.95
N HIS A 134 20.09 40.86 -29.06
CA HIS A 134 21.17 41.77 -28.67
C HIS A 134 22.07 42.18 -29.85
N PHE A 135 22.36 41.27 -30.78
CA PHE A 135 23.16 41.58 -31.97
C PHE A 135 22.39 42.44 -32.99
N LEU A 136 21.12 42.12 -33.25
CA LEU A 136 20.28 42.84 -34.22
C LEU A 136 19.80 44.20 -33.69
N SER A 137 19.53 44.30 -32.38
CA SER A 137 19.07 45.54 -31.72
C SER A 137 20.20 46.49 -31.36
N ARG A 138 21.45 46.21 -31.74
CA ARG A 138 22.56 47.16 -31.53
C ARG A 138 22.33 48.48 -32.26
N GLU A 139 21.55 48.46 -33.33
CA GLU A 139 21.24 49.64 -34.15
C GLU A 139 19.98 50.38 -33.70
N ASP A 140 19.01 49.68 -33.10
CA ASP A 140 17.75 50.25 -32.62
C ASP A 140 17.42 49.81 -31.20
N ARG A 141 17.26 50.78 -30.29
CA ARG A 141 16.94 50.57 -28.87
C ARG A 141 15.50 50.12 -28.61
N GLN A 142 15.00 49.12 -29.33
CA GLN A 142 13.71 48.51 -29.01
C GLN A 142 13.87 47.50 -27.87
N HIS A 143 13.09 47.69 -26.80
CA HIS A 143 13.01 46.75 -25.69
C HIS A 143 12.13 45.56 -26.09
N PHE A 144 12.74 44.39 -26.29
CA PHE A 144 12.04 43.13 -26.56
C PHE A 144 12.40 42.09 -25.51
N SER A 145 11.39 41.48 -24.88
CA SER A 145 11.57 40.45 -23.85
C SER A 145 11.48 39.05 -24.45
N ALA A 146 12.62 38.54 -24.90
CA ALA A 146 12.69 37.24 -25.58
C ALA A 146 12.17 36.07 -24.71
N TRP A 147 12.39 36.11 -23.40
CA TRP A 147 11.97 35.04 -22.50
C TRP A 147 10.44 34.95 -22.36
N LEU A 148 9.74 36.10 -22.26
CA LEU A 148 8.28 36.14 -22.22
C LEU A 148 7.68 35.63 -23.53
N PHE A 149 8.27 35.99 -24.68
CA PHE A 149 7.82 35.52 -25.98
C PHE A 149 7.91 33.99 -26.11
N VAL A 150 9.04 33.41 -25.69
CA VAL A 150 9.24 31.95 -25.69
C VAL A 150 8.25 31.26 -24.75
N LEU A 151 8.05 31.77 -23.54
CA LEU A 151 7.08 31.19 -22.60
C LEU A 151 5.64 31.33 -23.12
N ALA A 152 5.26 32.48 -23.68
CA ALA A 152 3.94 32.67 -24.28
C ALA A 152 3.67 31.60 -25.35
N SER A 153 4.63 31.37 -26.25
CA SER A 153 4.49 30.34 -27.29
C SER A 153 4.43 28.90 -26.76
N LEU A 154 4.99 28.63 -25.56
CA LEU A 154 4.84 27.35 -24.88
C LEU A 154 3.41 27.15 -24.35
N PHE A 155 2.76 28.23 -23.93
CA PHE A 155 1.37 28.22 -23.47
C PHE A 155 0.36 28.45 -24.59
N GLU A 156 0.78 28.28 -25.85
CA GLU A 156 -0.04 28.54 -27.06
C GLU A 156 -0.54 30.00 -27.17
N GLU A 157 0.08 30.93 -26.44
CA GLU A 157 -0.23 32.35 -26.49
C GLU A 157 0.68 33.06 -27.50
N SER A 158 0.08 33.94 -28.32
CA SER A 158 0.83 34.73 -29.29
C SER A 158 1.47 35.95 -28.63
N GLY A 159 2.79 36.09 -28.73
CA GLY A 159 3.51 37.29 -28.28
C GLY A 159 3.71 38.33 -29.39
N PHE A 160 3.86 39.60 -29.02
CA PHE A 160 4.22 40.66 -29.98
C PHE A 160 5.68 40.51 -30.41
N MET A 161 5.92 40.43 -31.72
CA MET A 161 7.26 40.27 -32.29
C MET A 161 7.64 41.48 -33.16
N PRO A 162 8.81 42.11 -32.95
CA PRO A 162 9.27 43.21 -33.79
C PRO A 162 9.50 42.77 -35.25
N SER A 163 8.98 43.55 -36.19
CA SER A 163 8.98 43.25 -37.64
C SER A 163 10.38 43.07 -38.25
N LYS A 164 11.42 43.65 -37.65
CA LYS A 164 12.82 43.45 -38.09
C LYS A 164 13.34 42.05 -37.78
N ILE A 165 13.07 41.56 -36.56
CA ILE A 165 13.45 40.22 -36.12
C ILE A 165 12.63 39.19 -36.90
N GLU A 166 11.36 39.51 -37.19
CA GLU A 166 10.45 38.61 -37.89
C GLU A 166 10.93 38.29 -39.31
N LYS A 167 11.66 39.21 -39.95
CA LYS A 167 12.21 39.02 -41.30
C LYS A 167 13.48 38.16 -41.33
N ALA A 168 14.13 37.92 -40.19
CA ALA A 168 15.35 37.11 -40.15
C ALA A 168 15.04 35.63 -40.39
N ALA A 169 15.65 35.03 -41.42
CA ALA A 169 15.40 33.64 -41.81
C ALA A 169 15.71 32.66 -40.68
N PHE A 170 16.84 32.84 -39.99
CA PHE A 170 17.22 32.07 -38.81
C PHE A 170 16.10 32.04 -37.74
N PHE A 171 15.57 33.22 -37.39
CA PHE A 171 14.54 33.33 -36.36
C PHE A 171 13.26 32.62 -36.79
N ARG A 172 12.82 32.79 -38.05
CA ARG A 172 11.64 32.09 -38.59
C ARG A 172 11.76 30.59 -38.51
N ILE A 173 12.92 30.02 -38.86
CA ILE A 173 13.14 28.57 -38.84
C ILE A 173 13.18 28.06 -37.40
N CYS A 174 13.97 28.71 -36.53
CA CYS A 174 14.13 28.30 -35.14
C CYS A 174 12.80 28.39 -34.37
N PHE A 175 12.09 29.51 -34.47
CA PHE A 175 10.81 29.69 -33.80
C PHE A 175 9.68 28.93 -34.48
N GLY A 176 9.72 28.72 -35.80
CA GLY A 176 8.76 27.85 -36.47
C GLY A 176 8.84 26.41 -35.96
N ILE A 177 10.05 25.87 -35.82
CA ILE A 177 10.27 24.54 -35.24
C ILE A 177 9.86 24.50 -33.77
N TRP A 178 10.24 25.52 -32.99
CA TRP A 178 9.84 25.63 -31.59
C TRP A 178 8.31 25.68 -31.44
N SER A 179 7.60 26.48 -32.23
CA SER A 179 6.13 26.57 -32.18
C SER A 179 5.44 25.27 -32.56
N ILE A 180 5.96 24.53 -33.55
CA ILE A 180 5.43 23.19 -33.87
C ILE A 180 5.65 22.24 -32.68
N MET A 181 6.86 22.26 -32.09
CA MET A 181 7.18 21.43 -30.94
C MET A 181 6.37 21.81 -29.69
N SER A 182 6.14 23.10 -29.44
CA SER A 182 5.36 23.55 -28.28
C SER A 182 3.93 23.07 -28.38
N VAL A 183 3.28 23.23 -29.54
CA VAL A 183 1.93 22.71 -29.81
C VAL A 183 1.85 21.20 -29.63
N ILE A 184 2.87 20.46 -30.06
CA ILE A 184 2.90 19.00 -29.89
C ILE A 184 3.05 18.62 -28.40
N LEU A 185 3.91 19.32 -27.65
CA LEU A 185 4.09 19.10 -26.22
C LEU A 185 2.82 19.46 -25.44
N THR A 186 2.25 20.64 -25.62
CA THR A 186 1.02 21.05 -24.93
C THR A 186 -0.14 20.09 -25.22
N ASN A 187 -0.35 19.71 -26.49
CA ASN A 187 -1.38 18.74 -26.84
C ASN A 187 -1.09 17.35 -26.27
N GLY A 188 0.16 16.90 -26.25
CA GLY A 188 0.56 15.64 -25.63
C GLY A 188 0.32 15.64 -24.11
N TYR A 189 0.71 16.72 -23.44
CA TYR A 189 0.48 16.92 -22.00
C TYR A 189 -1.02 16.91 -21.69
N ASN A 190 -1.81 17.70 -22.41
CA ASN A 190 -3.26 17.77 -22.25
C ASN A 190 -3.91 16.40 -22.51
N GLY A 191 -3.48 15.69 -23.57
CA GLY A 191 -3.99 14.37 -23.91
C GLY A 191 -3.72 13.32 -22.82
N ILE A 192 -2.49 13.25 -22.31
CA ILE A 192 -2.13 12.34 -21.21
C ILE A 192 -2.89 12.73 -19.94
N MET A 193 -2.92 14.03 -19.60
CA MET A 193 -3.62 14.51 -18.41
C MET A 193 -5.12 14.19 -18.46
N ILE A 194 -5.80 14.40 -19.61
CA ILE A 194 -7.21 14.04 -19.80
C ILE A 194 -7.40 12.52 -19.72
N SER A 195 -6.51 11.74 -20.35
CA SER A 195 -6.55 10.28 -20.30
C SER A 195 -6.42 9.77 -18.87
N ASP A 196 -5.49 10.31 -18.09
CA ASP A 196 -5.30 9.95 -16.68
C ASP A 196 -6.48 10.39 -15.81
N LEU A 197 -7.07 11.56 -16.09
CA LEU A 197 -8.29 12.04 -15.42
C LEU A 197 -9.48 11.10 -15.67
N ASN A 198 -9.55 10.48 -16.85
CA ASN A 198 -10.60 9.54 -17.27
C ASN A 198 -10.30 8.08 -16.92
N SER A 199 -9.04 7.71 -16.68
CA SER A 199 -8.66 6.36 -16.25
C SER A 199 -9.17 6.09 -14.81
N PRO A 200 -9.46 4.83 -14.45
CA PRO A 200 -9.74 4.48 -13.06
C PRO A 200 -8.56 4.92 -12.20
N ARG A 201 -8.75 6.01 -11.44
CA ARG A 201 -7.65 6.66 -10.73
C ARG A 201 -7.02 5.69 -9.75
N ARG A 202 -5.75 5.95 -9.39
CA ARG A 202 -5.15 5.30 -8.23
C ARG A 202 -5.99 5.66 -7.01
N LEU A 203 -6.74 4.67 -6.57
CA LEU A 203 -7.66 4.73 -5.45
C LEU A 203 -6.81 4.65 -4.18
N ALA A 204 -6.83 5.69 -3.36
CA ALA A 204 -6.20 5.63 -2.05
C ALA A 204 -7.12 4.79 -1.15
N HIS A 205 -6.64 3.65 -0.70
CA HIS A 205 -7.33 2.79 0.25
C HIS A 205 -6.48 2.66 1.53
N PRO A 206 -7.09 2.38 2.69
CA PRO A 206 -6.31 2.09 3.88
C PRO A 206 -5.51 0.79 3.66
N GLU A 207 -4.21 0.83 3.94
CA GLU A 207 -3.31 -0.33 3.87
C GLU A 207 -2.97 -0.86 5.26
N TYR A 208 -2.96 0.04 6.25
CA TYR A 208 -2.60 -0.22 7.64
C TYR A 208 -3.74 0.12 8.59
N PHE A 209 -3.75 -0.45 9.80
CA PHE A 209 -4.76 -0.11 10.82
C PHE A 209 -4.64 1.35 11.28
N ASP A 210 -3.45 1.94 11.18
CA ASP A 210 -3.22 3.37 11.42
C ASP A 210 -4.04 4.26 10.47
N ASP A 211 -4.30 3.81 9.23
CA ASP A 211 -5.13 4.56 8.26
C ASP A 211 -6.62 4.56 8.63
N LEU A 212 -7.04 3.61 9.47
CA LEU A 212 -8.41 3.53 10.01
C LEU A 212 -8.60 4.47 11.20
N SER A 213 -7.50 4.91 11.82
CA SER A 213 -7.54 5.83 12.95
C SER A 213 -8.22 7.13 12.56
N LEU A 214 -9.10 7.64 13.41
CA LEU A 214 -9.57 9.01 13.26
C LEU A 214 -8.34 9.91 13.43
N ASN A 215 -8.11 10.82 12.48
CA ASN A 215 -7.10 11.87 12.57
C ASN A 215 -7.38 12.81 13.76
N LEU A 216 -7.27 12.27 14.97
CA LEU A 216 -7.21 12.95 16.25
C LEU A 216 -5.83 13.59 16.29
N SER A 217 -5.73 14.70 15.56
CA SER A 217 -4.53 15.48 15.39
C SER A 217 -3.93 15.83 16.76
N LYS A 218 -2.70 15.36 16.98
CA LYS A 218 -1.71 15.98 17.89
C LYS A 218 -2.10 16.12 19.38
N ALA A 219 -2.87 15.20 19.95
CA ALA A 219 -3.03 15.17 21.40
C ALA A 219 -1.87 14.36 22.04
N GLU A 220 -0.90 15.07 22.62
CA GLU A 220 0.28 14.52 23.32
C GLU A 220 -0.07 13.71 24.59
N SER A 221 -1.37 13.50 24.88
CA SER A 221 -1.91 12.67 25.95
C SER A 221 -2.76 11.49 25.45
N GLN A 222 -2.47 10.97 24.25
CA GLN A 222 -3.24 9.91 23.57
C GLN A 222 -3.58 8.69 24.44
N TRP A 223 -2.67 8.23 25.30
CA TRP A 223 -2.88 7.00 26.07
C TRP A 223 -3.88 7.17 27.22
N LYS A 224 -3.91 8.33 27.89
CA LYS A 224 -4.86 8.59 28.99
C LYS A 224 -6.28 8.68 28.45
N PHE A 225 -6.44 9.32 27.29
CA PHE A 225 -7.70 9.39 26.58
C PHE A 225 -8.16 8.01 26.09
N ALA A 226 -7.25 7.23 25.48
CA ALA A 226 -7.55 5.86 25.06
C ALA A 226 -7.95 4.96 26.24
N TRP A 227 -7.35 5.17 27.42
CA TRP A 227 -7.71 4.44 28.64
C TRP A 227 -9.11 4.79 29.15
N ASP A 228 -9.43 6.08 29.24
CA ASP A 228 -10.75 6.53 29.68
C ASP A 228 -11.83 5.99 28.73
N GLU A 229 -11.62 6.08 27.40
CA GLU A 229 -12.52 5.50 26.39
C GLU A 229 -12.62 3.97 26.50
N PHE A 230 -11.50 3.26 26.67
CA PHE A 230 -11.49 1.80 26.86
C PHE A 230 -12.29 1.38 28.10
N SER A 231 -12.10 2.07 29.21
CA SER A 231 -12.78 1.75 30.47
C SER A 231 -14.29 2.00 30.40
N GLU A 232 -14.71 3.09 29.77
CA GLU A 232 -16.12 3.39 29.51
C GLU A 232 -16.73 2.37 28.56
N PHE A 233 -15.99 1.98 27.52
CA PHE A 233 -16.41 0.96 26.57
C PHE A 233 -16.60 -0.41 27.25
N ILE A 234 -15.63 -0.87 28.04
CA ILE A 234 -15.73 -2.10 28.85
C ILE A 234 -16.98 -2.07 29.72
N PHE A 235 -17.20 -0.96 30.42
CA PHE A 235 -18.37 -0.79 31.30
C PHE A 235 -19.68 -0.88 30.49
N SER A 236 -19.74 -0.23 29.33
CA SER A 236 -20.93 -0.25 28.47
C SER A 236 -21.27 -1.66 27.94
N VAL A 237 -20.25 -2.44 27.57
CA VAL A 237 -20.41 -3.82 27.09
C VAL A 237 -20.85 -4.73 28.23
N GLN A 238 -20.30 -4.56 29.42
CA GLN A 238 -20.67 -5.35 30.59
C GLN A 238 -22.10 -5.08 31.09
N VAL A 239 -22.61 -3.86 30.91
CA VAL A 239 -24.00 -3.50 31.26
C VAL A 239 -24.99 -3.91 30.14
N GLY A 240 -24.52 -4.41 29.00
CA GLY A 240 -25.36 -4.89 27.91
C GLY A 240 -26.08 -3.77 27.14
N SER A 241 -25.60 -2.53 27.22
CA SER A 241 -26.22 -1.38 26.56
C SER A 241 -25.75 -1.25 25.11
N THR A 242 -26.31 -2.05 24.20
CA THR A 242 -25.95 -2.08 22.76
C THR A 242 -26.50 -0.89 21.96
N SER A 243 -27.41 -0.09 22.52
CA SER A 243 -28.17 0.95 21.81
C SER A 243 -27.33 2.11 21.26
N ASN A 244 -26.23 2.49 21.92
CA ASN A 244 -25.38 3.60 21.48
C ASN A 244 -24.31 3.19 20.45
N VAL A 245 -24.01 1.89 20.30
CA VAL A 245 -22.86 1.39 19.50
C VAL A 245 -23.18 1.27 18.01
N THR A 246 -24.45 1.42 17.63
CA THR A 246 -24.91 1.28 16.24
C THR A 246 -24.84 2.59 15.44
N ASN A 247 -24.84 3.74 16.11
CA ASN A 247 -24.82 5.06 15.46
C ASN A 247 -23.38 5.56 15.26
N ALA A 248 -22.64 4.92 14.34
CA ALA A 248 -21.40 5.52 13.84
C ALA A 248 -21.71 6.80 13.05
N SER A 249 -20.91 7.84 13.27
CA SER A 249 -20.87 8.99 12.38
C SER A 249 -20.42 8.52 10.99
N ASP A 250 -21.06 8.99 9.92
CA ASP A 250 -20.66 8.71 8.52
C ASP A 250 -19.21 9.12 8.20
N LYS A 251 -18.56 9.88 9.10
CA LYS A 251 -17.16 10.27 9.00
C LYS A 251 -16.18 9.15 9.42
N CYS A 252 -16.61 8.20 10.24
CA CYS A 252 -15.76 7.17 10.85
C CYS A 252 -15.88 5.83 10.11
N TYR A 253 -14.89 4.95 10.27
CA TYR A 253 -14.99 3.59 9.75
C TYR A 253 -15.96 2.75 10.57
N ARG A 254 -16.71 1.87 9.92
CA ARG A 254 -17.42 0.79 10.59
C ARG A 254 -16.51 -0.43 10.62
N LEU A 255 -16.16 -0.90 11.80
CA LEU A 255 -15.23 -2.00 12.05
C LEU A 255 -16.03 -3.29 12.25
N LEU A 256 -16.44 -3.92 11.15
CA LEU A 256 -17.22 -5.16 11.19
C LEU A 256 -16.31 -6.36 11.41
N SER A 257 -16.83 -7.41 12.03
CA SER A 257 -16.14 -8.70 12.16
C SER A 257 -17.17 -9.83 12.18
N PRO A 258 -16.76 -11.11 12.06
CA PRO A 258 -17.62 -12.23 12.40
C PRO A 258 -18.25 -12.04 13.78
N ILE A 259 -19.53 -12.37 13.90
CA ILE A 259 -20.27 -12.21 15.16
C ILE A 259 -20.52 -13.58 15.75
N ARG A 260 -20.10 -13.77 17.00
CA ARG A 260 -20.24 -15.03 17.71
C ARG A 260 -21.39 -14.95 18.69
N ALA A 261 -22.26 -15.96 18.67
CA ALA A 261 -23.23 -16.15 19.73
C ALA A 261 -22.49 -16.56 21.02
N ASN A 262 -22.55 -15.73 22.05
CA ASN A 262 -22.05 -16.05 23.39
C ASN A 262 -23.19 -15.94 24.38
N VAL A 263 -23.57 -17.04 25.05
CA VAL A 263 -24.63 -17.16 26.08
C VAL A 263 -25.59 -15.94 26.15
N GLY A 264 -26.47 -15.81 25.15
CA GLY A 264 -27.52 -14.76 25.13
C GLY A 264 -27.17 -13.45 24.41
N HIS A 265 -25.92 -13.23 24.00
CA HIS A 265 -25.47 -12.00 23.34
C HIS A 265 -24.61 -12.26 22.10
N PHE A 266 -24.70 -11.36 21.14
CA PHE A 266 -23.93 -11.37 19.90
C PHE A 266 -22.77 -10.37 20.01
N ILE A 267 -21.55 -10.88 20.15
CA ILE A 267 -20.36 -10.04 20.32
C ILE A 267 -19.49 -10.18 19.06
N PRO A 268 -19.18 -9.08 18.37
CA PRO A 268 -18.20 -9.06 17.29
C PRO A 268 -16.84 -9.56 17.76
N GLU A 269 -16.23 -10.46 17.00
CA GLU A 269 -14.92 -11.05 17.30
C GLU A 269 -13.80 -10.02 17.50
N ILE A 270 -13.81 -8.91 16.75
CA ILE A 270 -12.82 -7.85 16.92
C ILE A 270 -12.84 -7.24 18.32
N LEU A 271 -14.01 -7.19 18.98
CA LEU A 271 -14.09 -6.68 20.35
C LEU A 271 -13.35 -7.57 21.33
N PHE A 272 -13.37 -8.89 21.16
CA PHE A 272 -12.58 -9.81 21.99
C PHE A 272 -11.07 -9.58 21.80
N ALA A 273 -10.64 -9.41 20.54
CA ALA A 273 -9.24 -9.13 20.22
C ALA A 273 -8.76 -7.82 20.84
N LEU A 274 -9.57 -6.77 20.68
CA LEU A 274 -9.33 -5.47 21.27
C LEU A 274 -9.30 -5.59 22.80
N PHE A 275 -10.27 -6.26 23.42
CA PHE A 275 -10.30 -6.46 24.87
C PHE A 275 -9.04 -7.14 25.38
N LYS A 276 -8.59 -8.20 24.70
CA LYS A 276 -7.33 -8.86 25.03
C LYS A 276 -6.15 -7.88 24.95
N LEU A 277 -6.06 -7.10 23.88
CA LEU A 277 -5.04 -6.05 23.74
C LEU A 277 -5.07 -5.04 24.90
N GLY A 278 -6.27 -4.60 25.30
CA GLY A 278 -6.46 -3.68 26.42
C GLY A 278 -6.05 -4.28 27.76
N PHE A 279 -6.37 -5.56 28.00
CA PHE A 279 -5.94 -6.27 29.22
C PHE A 279 -4.44 -6.56 29.24
N ASP A 280 -3.85 -6.96 28.11
CA ASP A 280 -2.40 -7.16 27.99
C ASP A 280 -1.66 -5.85 28.23
N PHE A 281 -2.20 -4.73 27.72
CA PHE A 281 -1.72 -3.39 28.01
C PHE A 281 -1.80 -3.07 29.51
N LEU A 282 -2.95 -3.29 30.14
CA LEU A 282 -3.15 -3.05 31.57
C LEU A 282 -2.22 -3.89 32.46
N GLY A 283 -2.05 -5.17 32.12
CA GLY A 283 -1.15 -6.06 32.84
C GLY A 283 0.30 -5.55 32.80
N ARG A 284 0.76 -5.09 31.64
CA ARG A 284 2.09 -4.46 31.50
C ARG A 284 2.18 -3.13 32.22
N TYR A 285 1.12 -2.32 32.16
CA TYR A 285 1.06 -1.01 32.81
C TYR A 285 1.20 -1.12 34.33
N THR A 286 0.46 -2.05 34.94
CA THR A 286 0.47 -2.27 36.39
C THR A 286 1.75 -2.93 36.89
N ALA A 287 2.39 -3.77 36.07
CA ALA A 287 3.64 -4.45 36.43
C ALA A 287 4.88 -3.56 36.41
N ASP A 288 4.91 -2.48 35.61
CA ASP A 288 6.12 -1.69 35.37
C ASP A 288 5.83 -0.17 35.22
N SER A 289 5.11 0.40 36.19
CA SER A 289 4.67 1.81 36.17
C SER A 289 5.82 2.81 36.04
N ASP A 290 7.00 2.47 36.56
CA ASP A 290 8.16 3.38 36.60
C ASP A 290 9.04 3.34 35.34
N LYS A 291 8.96 2.26 34.53
CA LYS A 291 9.72 2.15 33.27
C LYS A 291 8.88 2.38 32.02
N LEU A 292 7.60 2.71 32.16
CA LEU A 292 6.70 3.00 31.05
C LEU A 292 6.98 4.33 30.31
N LYS A 293 8.23 4.80 30.34
CA LYS A 293 8.75 5.80 29.38
C LYS A 293 9.08 5.17 28.02
N VAL A 294 8.95 3.85 27.87
CA VAL A 294 9.18 3.18 26.59
C VAL A 294 8.00 3.48 25.66
N GLY A 295 8.28 4.24 24.60
CA GLY A 295 7.35 4.67 23.56
C GLY A 295 6.77 3.54 22.69
N VAL A 296 6.30 2.46 23.32
CA VAL A 296 5.38 1.51 22.67
C VAL A 296 4.04 2.24 22.58
N SER A 297 3.87 3.02 21.52
CA SER A 297 2.58 3.56 21.14
C SER A 297 1.70 2.38 20.76
N PHE A 298 0.75 2.03 21.62
CA PHE A 298 -0.32 1.08 21.29
C PHE A 298 -1.34 1.78 20.42
N LYS A 299 -0.96 2.04 19.17
CA LYS A 299 -1.81 2.73 18.21
C LYS A 299 -3.10 1.97 17.94
N GLU A 300 -3.07 0.65 18.10
CA GLU A 300 -4.21 -0.24 17.96
C GLU A 300 -5.30 0.02 19.00
N LEU A 301 -4.96 0.58 20.17
CA LEU A 301 -5.96 0.97 21.16
C LEU A 301 -6.83 2.13 20.67
N ASN A 302 -6.39 2.92 19.68
CA ASN A 302 -7.25 3.94 19.08
C ASN A 302 -8.48 3.33 18.41
N LEU A 303 -8.44 2.04 18.05
CA LEU A 303 -9.60 1.33 17.50
C LEU A 303 -10.73 1.17 18.50
N PHE A 304 -10.52 1.39 19.80
CA PHE A 304 -11.58 1.41 20.83
C PHE A 304 -12.48 2.63 20.79
N ASN A 305 -12.20 3.61 19.94
CA ASN A 305 -12.94 4.86 19.94
C ASN A 305 -14.46 4.59 19.78
N PRO A 306 -15.32 5.12 20.67
CA PRO A 306 -16.77 4.87 20.65
C PRO A 306 -17.47 5.45 19.42
N ARG A 307 -16.77 6.27 18.61
CA ARG A 307 -17.28 6.77 17.32
C ARG A 307 -17.25 5.71 16.22
N TYR A 308 -16.47 4.65 16.38
CA TYR A 308 -16.55 3.48 15.50
C TYR A 308 -17.80 2.68 15.82
N SER A 309 -18.37 2.05 14.79
CA SER A 309 -19.44 1.08 14.98
C SER A 309 -18.91 -0.31 14.67
N TYR A 310 -19.24 -1.26 15.54
CA TYR A 310 -18.81 -2.67 15.43
C TYR A 310 -19.91 -3.58 14.91
N TYR A 311 -21.08 -3.02 14.58
CA TYR A 311 -22.26 -3.75 14.15
C TYR A 311 -22.75 -3.23 12.80
N PRO A 312 -23.32 -4.09 11.93
CA PRO A 312 -23.84 -3.66 10.64
C PRO A 312 -25.04 -2.71 10.78
N LYS A 313 -25.33 -1.94 9.72
CA LYS A 313 -26.48 -1.01 9.72
C LYS A 313 -27.80 -1.73 10.02
N GLY A 314 -28.54 -1.17 10.97
CA GLY A 314 -29.82 -1.71 11.42
C GLY A 314 -29.68 -3.09 12.07
N PHE A 315 -28.60 -3.32 12.82
CA PHE A 315 -28.42 -4.51 13.65
C PHE A 315 -29.58 -4.70 14.63
N SER A 316 -29.94 -5.96 14.87
CA SER A 316 -30.95 -6.39 15.84
C SER A 316 -30.51 -7.72 16.42
N GLU A 317 -30.66 -7.89 17.73
CA GLU A 317 -30.33 -9.14 18.43
C GLU A 317 -31.24 -10.31 18.03
N LYS A 318 -32.35 -10.02 17.33
CA LYS A 318 -33.29 -11.05 16.84
C LYS A 318 -32.82 -11.76 15.57
N TYR A 319 -31.75 -11.29 14.93
CA TYR A 319 -31.30 -11.86 13.66
C TYR A 319 -30.61 -13.20 13.84
N GLY A 320 -30.87 -14.10 12.89
CA GLY A 320 -30.11 -15.34 12.77
C GLY A 320 -28.68 -15.07 12.31
N TYR A 321 -27.78 -16.05 12.49
CA TYR A 321 -26.38 -15.94 12.06
C TYR A 321 -26.25 -15.65 10.56
N SER A 322 -27.03 -16.34 9.72
CA SER A 322 -27.03 -16.16 8.27
C SER A 322 -27.52 -14.77 7.84
N GLU A 323 -28.57 -14.26 8.46
CA GLU A 323 -29.08 -12.90 8.22
C GLU A 323 -28.04 -11.85 8.60
N LEU A 324 -27.36 -12.06 9.72
CA LEU A 324 -26.35 -11.16 10.23
C LEU A 324 -25.09 -11.15 9.35
N GLN A 325 -24.64 -12.31 8.91
CA GLN A 325 -23.56 -12.45 7.93
C GLN A 325 -23.93 -11.74 6.61
N GLY A 326 -25.16 -11.93 6.12
CA GLY A 326 -25.64 -11.22 4.93
C GLY A 326 -25.68 -9.70 5.09
N LYS A 327 -26.00 -9.21 6.29
CA LYS A 327 -25.93 -7.76 6.60
C LYS A 327 -24.50 -7.24 6.63
N ILE A 328 -23.56 -7.97 7.22
CA ILE A 328 -22.13 -7.62 7.21
C ILE A 328 -21.64 -7.53 5.77
N GLU A 329 -21.91 -8.57 4.97
CA GLU A 329 -21.56 -8.61 3.56
C GLU A 329 -22.15 -7.42 2.79
N SER A 330 -23.45 -7.15 2.96
CA SER A 330 -24.13 -6.01 2.33
C SER A 330 -23.49 -4.65 2.68
N ASP A 331 -23.04 -4.46 3.91
CA ASP A 331 -22.36 -3.23 4.35
C ASP A 331 -20.93 -3.11 3.82
N VAL A 332 -20.22 -4.23 3.65
CA VAL A 332 -18.86 -4.27 3.07
C VAL A 332 -18.93 -3.96 1.58
N VAL A 333 -19.82 -4.60 0.83
CA VAL A 333 -19.92 -4.45 -0.65
C VAL A 333 -20.49 -3.11 -1.10
N GLN A 334 -21.04 -2.31 -0.17
CA GLN A 334 -21.45 -0.92 -0.43
C GLN A 334 -20.24 0.01 -0.64
N CYS A 335 -19.02 -0.40 -0.29
CA CYS A 335 -17.80 0.40 -0.41
C CYS A 335 -17.87 1.77 0.25
N GLY A 336 -18.70 1.90 1.29
CA GLY A 336 -18.61 3.01 2.24
C GLY A 336 -17.39 2.85 3.13
N LYS A 337 -17.21 3.72 4.13
CA LYS A 337 -16.19 3.57 5.18
C LYS A 337 -16.51 2.37 6.08
N THR A 338 -16.41 1.17 5.55
CA THR A 338 -16.64 -0.10 6.23
C THR A 338 -15.41 -0.97 5.99
N VAL A 339 -14.92 -1.59 7.05
CA VAL A 339 -13.86 -2.59 6.99
C VAL A 339 -14.37 -3.86 7.66
N PHE A 340 -14.05 -5.00 7.07
CA PHE A 340 -14.29 -6.31 7.64
C PHE A 340 -12.98 -6.82 8.25
N ILE A 341 -12.96 -7.03 9.55
CA ILE A 341 -11.80 -7.42 10.35
C ILE A 341 -12.03 -8.84 10.84
N ALA A 342 -11.10 -9.74 10.52
CA ALA A 342 -11.15 -11.13 10.95
C ALA A 342 -9.74 -11.71 11.01
N HIS A 343 -9.61 -12.98 11.37
CA HIS A 343 -8.33 -13.69 11.25
C HIS A 343 -7.84 -13.69 9.81
N ALA A 344 -6.53 -13.56 9.58
CA ALA A 344 -5.93 -13.45 8.24
C ALA A 344 -6.40 -14.56 7.26
N SER A 345 -6.56 -15.79 7.75
CA SER A 345 -7.10 -16.90 6.95
C SER A 345 -8.55 -16.68 6.55
N GLU A 346 -9.38 -16.15 7.44
CA GLU A 346 -10.79 -15.87 7.17
C GLU A 346 -10.94 -14.66 6.24
N VAL A 347 -10.13 -13.62 6.42
CA VAL A 347 -10.06 -12.46 5.53
C VAL A 347 -9.71 -12.88 4.11
N LYS A 348 -8.75 -13.79 3.93
CA LYS A 348 -8.39 -14.33 2.62
C LYS A 348 -9.56 -15.07 1.96
N LEU A 349 -10.27 -15.91 2.71
CA LEU A 349 -11.43 -16.64 2.21
C LEU A 349 -12.61 -15.71 1.88
N GLU A 350 -12.83 -14.68 2.69
CA GLU A 350 -13.83 -13.65 2.43
C GLU A 350 -13.47 -12.84 1.17
N TYR A 351 -12.20 -12.48 1.00
CA TYR A 351 -11.70 -11.81 -0.20
C TYR A 351 -11.93 -12.65 -1.46
N GLU A 352 -11.61 -13.94 -1.43
CA GLU A 352 -11.85 -14.86 -2.57
C GLU A 352 -13.34 -14.97 -2.90
N PHE A 353 -14.19 -15.08 -1.88
CA PHE A 353 -15.64 -15.11 -2.05
C PHE A 353 -16.16 -13.80 -2.64
N LEU A 354 -15.84 -12.65 -2.03
CA LEU A 354 -16.35 -11.35 -2.45
C LEU A 354 -15.85 -10.97 -3.84
N SER A 355 -14.57 -11.22 -4.15
CA SER A 355 -14.01 -10.94 -5.48
C SER A 355 -14.66 -11.79 -6.57
N LYS A 356 -15.08 -13.02 -6.25
CA LYS A 356 -15.82 -13.90 -7.17
C LYS A 356 -17.28 -13.45 -7.35
N MET A 357 -17.95 -13.08 -6.27
CA MET A 357 -19.38 -12.73 -6.29
C MET A 357 -19.66 -11.29 -6.74
N TYR A 358 -18.67 -10.40 -6.59
CA TYR A 358 -18.75 -8.97 -6.89
C TYR A 358 -17.62 -8.51 -7.82
N PRO A 359 -17.53 -9.01 -9.06
CA PRO A 359 -16.39 -8.79 -9.95
C PRO A 359 -16.16 -7.32 -10.36
N LEU A 360 -17.17 -6.45 -10.26
CA LEU A 360 -17.01 -5.02 -10.54
C LEU A 360 -16.51 -4.23 -9.32
N THR A 361 -16.45 -4.87 -8.15
CA THR A 361 -15.98 -4.25 -6.91
C THR A 361 -14.54 -4.65 -6.65
N LYS A 362 -13.64 -3.68 -6.56
CA LYS A 362 -12.26 -3.94 -6.17
C LYS A 362 -12.14 -3.95 -4.64
N PHE A 363 -11.72 -5.07 -4.09
CA PHE A 363 -11.44 -5.22 -2.68
C PHE A 363 -9.93 -5.13 -2.41
N PHE A 364 -9.59 -4.68 -1.21
CA PHE A 364 -8.24 -4.47 -0.71
C PHE A 364 -8.10 -5.14 0.66
N VAL A 365 -7.02 -5.90 0.84
CA VAL A 365 -6.66 -6.54 2.10
C VAL A 365 -5.53 -5.74 2.74
N SER A 366 -5.56 -5.57 4.06
CA SER A 366 -4.51 -4.88 4.80
C SER A 366 -3.16 -5.59 4.65
N SER A 367 -2.10 -4.80 4.52
CA SER A 367 -0.73 -5.34 4.38
C SER A 367 -0.20 -5.89 5.70
N GLU A 368 -0.75 -5.40 6.82
CA GLU A 368 -0.36 -5.79 8.17
C GLU A 368 -1.50 -6.48 8.93
N ALA A 369 -1.12 -7.39 9.82
CA ALA A 369 -2.00 -8.02 10.79
C ALA A 369 -1.67 -7.48 12.19
N ILE A 370 -2.69 -7.06 12.93
CA ILE A 370 -2.56 -6.73 14.36
C ILE A 370 -2.72 -8.00 15.20
N VAL A 371 -2.12 -8.02 16.38
CA VAL A 371 -2.20 -9.13 17.34
C VAL A 371 -1.83 -10.46 16.68
N ARG A 372 -0.53 -10.71 16.49
CA ARG A 372 -0.08 -12.01 15.97
C ARG A 372 -0.07 -13.04 17.10
N PHE A 373 -0.68 -14.19 16.87
CA PHE A 373 -0.68 -15.29 17.82
C PHE A 373 -0.45 -16.63 17.09
N PRO A 374 0.23 -17.58 17.72
CA PRO A 374 0.39 -18.90 17.15
C PRO A 374 -0.96 -19.63 17.16
N THR A 375 -1.23 -20.32 16.07
CA THR A 375 -2.33 -21.29 15.96
C THR A 375 -1.75 -22.68 15.78
N GLY A 376 -2.48 -23.69 16.23
CA GLY A 376 -1.92 -25.02 16.30
C GLY A 376 -2.79 -26.06 16.95
N ILE A 377 -2.15 -27.19 17.23
CA ILE A 377 -2.72 -28.29 17.99
C ILE A 377 -2.10 -28.24 19.38
N LEU A 378 -2.95 -28.03 20.40
CA LEU A 378 -2.51 -28.02 21.80
C LEU A 378 -2.67 -29.41 22.39
N PHE A 379 -1.63 -29.88 23.08
CA PHE A 379 -1.63 -31.11 23.85
C PHE A 379 -1.36 -30.78 25.31
N GLN A 380 -2.17 -31.32 26.21
CA GLN A 380 -1.93 -31.30 27.64
C GLN A 380 -1.33 -32.64 28.07
N PHE A 381 -0.24 -32.61 28.84
CA PHE A 381 0.52 -33.80 29.26
C PHE A 381 1.07 -34.66 28.09
N PRO A 382 1.82 -34.07 27.14
CA PRO A 382 2.23 -34.72 25.86
C PRO A 382 3.30 -35.82 25.99
N TRP A 383 3.68 -36.23 27.21
CA TRP A 383 4.95 -36.92 27.45
C TRP A 383 5.08 -38.23 26.67
N ARG A 384 6.04 -38.27 25.73
CA ARG A 384 6.40 -39.43 24.88
C ARG A 384 5.27 -40.00 24.01
N SER A 385 4.20 -39.23 23.80
CA SER A 385 3.07 -39.63 22.96
C SER A 385 3.48 -39.97 21.52
N ARG A 386 2.93 -41.08 20.98
CA ARG A 386 3.07 -41.41 19.55
C ARG A 386 2.19 -40.51 18.68
N LEU A 387 1.08 -40.04 19.25
CA LEU A 387 0.17 -39.12 18.59
C LEU A 387 0.84 -37.80 18.26
N VAL A 388 1.44 -37.16 19.27
CA VAL A 388 2.11 -35.85 19.14
C VAL A 388 3.14 -35.89 18.02
N LYS A 389 3.98 -36.94 17.98
CA LYS A 389 4.99 -37.13 16.92
C LYS A 389 4.37 -37.28 15.52
N SER A 390 3.21 -37.94 15.43
CA SER A 390 2.54 -38.19 14.14
C SER A 390 1.88 -36.91 13.62
N LEU A 391 1.20 -36.16 14.49
CA LEU A 391 0.60 -34.87 14.14
C LEU A 391 1.67 -33.81 13.87
N ASN A 392 2.80 -33.84 14.56
CA ASN A 392 3.93 -32.96 14.27
C ASN A 392 4.44 -33.14 12.83
N ARG A 393 4.59 -34.40 12.38
CA ARG A 393 4.97 -34.69 10.98
C ARG A 393 3.94 -34.20 9.97
N LEU A 394 2.65 -34.23 10.30
CA LEU A 394 1.58 -33.72 9.44
C LEU A 394 1.56 -32.19 9.39
N ALA A 395 1.84 -31.53 10.51
CA ALA A 395 1.97 -30.08 10.60
C ALA A 395 3.22 -29.59 9.84
N GLU A 396 4.37 -30.25 10.04
CA GLU A 396 5.63 -29.97 9.31
C GLU A 396 5.48 -30.18 7.79
N GLY A 397 4.62 -31.12 7.38
CA GLY A 397 4.29 -31.35 5.97
C GLY A 397 3.20 -30.42 5.42
N GLU A 398 2.72 -29.43 6.18
CA GLU A 398 1.64 -28.47 5.83
C GLU A 398 0.28 -29.12 5.49
N ILE A 399 0.14 -30.45 5.65
CA ILE A 399 -1.10 -31.19 5.37
C ILE A 399 -2.22 -30.66 6.26
N TRP A 400 -1.92 -30.33 7.51
CA TRP A 400 -2.90 -29.77 8.44
C TRP A 400 -3.46 -28.42 7.95
N GLN A 401 -2.58 -27.48 7.57
CA GLN A 401 -3.00 -26.17 7.06
C GLN A 401 -3.84 -26.31 5.78
N TYR A 402 -3.45 -27.22 4.89
CA TYR A 402 -4.20 -27.46 3.65
C TYR A 402 -5.62 -27.95 3.93
N VAL A 403 -5.78 -28.92 4.83
CA VAL A 403 -7.09 -29.48 5.19
C VAL A 403 -7.96 -28.44 5.92
N ASP A 404 -7.38 -27.65 6.84
CA ASP A 404 -8.07 -26.53 7.50
C ASP A 404 -8.57 -25.50 6.49
N TYR A 405 -7.71 -25.13 5.54
CA TYR A 405 -8.04 -24.17 4.49
C TYR A 405 -9.17 -24.67 3.59
N ASP A 406 -9.12 -25.93 3.15
CA ASP A 406 -10.12 -26.52 2.27
C ASP A 406 -11.49 -26.65 2.95
N GLU A 407 -11.51 -27.06 4.23
CA GLU A 407 -12.72 -27.14 5.05
C GLU A 407 -13.39 -25.75 5.18
N LYS A 408 -12.63 -24.72 5.56
CA LYS A 408 -13.14 -23.34 5.67
C LYS A 408 -13.59 -22.80 4.31
N ARG A 409 -12.86 -23.09 3.23
CA ARG A 409 -13.22 -22.70 1.86
C ARG A 409 -14.53 -23.34 1.40
N GLY A 410 -14.76 -24.61 1.74
CA GLY A 410 -15.99 -25.32 1.43
C GLY A 410 -17.24 -24.66 2.02
N ASN A 411 -17.14 -24.15 3.25
CA ASN A 411 -18.23 -23.42 3.90
C ASN A 411 -18.57 -22.11 3.15
N ASN A 412 -17.55 -21.38 2.66
CA ASN A 412 -17.76 -20.16 1.89
C ASN A 412 -18.25 -20.41 0.46
N PHE A 413 -17.89 -21.54 -0.16
CA PHE A 413 -18.27 -21.84 -1.55
C PHE A 413 -19.77 -21.97 -1.76
N ASN A 414 -20.48 -22.49 -0.75
CA ASN A 414 -21.94 -22.70 -0.81
C ASN A 414 -22.75 -21.47 -0.38
N ARG A 415 -22.10 -20.39 0.08
CA ARG A 415 -22.78 -19.16 0.48
C ARG A 415 -23.32 -18.42 -0.75
N SER A 416 -24.54 -17.90 -0.65
CA SER A 416 -25.13 -17.01 -1.67
C SER A 416 -24.76 -15.55 -1.39
N ALA A 417 -24.58 -14.77 -2.46
CA ALA A 417 -24.32 -13.34 -2.34
C ALA A 417 -25.50 -12.62 -1.66
N ALA A 418 -25.21 -11.81 -0.65
CA ALA A 418 -26.21 -11.06 0.10
C ALA A 418 -26.92 -9.98 -0.73
N LYS A 419 -26.21 -9.45 -1.74
CA LYS A 419 -26.72 -8.44 -2.66
C LYS A 419 -26.43 -8.84 -4.10
N LYS A 420 -27.42 -8.73 -4.99
CA LYS A 420 -27.20 -8.89 -6.44
C LYS A 420 -26.54 -7.64 -7.00
N GLN A 421 -25.39 -7.80 -7.67
CA GLN A 421 -24.74 -6.69 -8.36
C GLN A 421 -25.51 -6.40 -9.66
N PHE A 422 -26.03 -5.18 -9.80
CA PHE A 422 -26.64 -4.75 -11.06
C PHE A 422 -25.52 -4.46 -12.06
N VAL A 423 -25.39 -5.32 -13.08
CA VAL A 423 -24.40 -5.20 -14.16
C VAL A 423 -24.92 -4.18 -15.17
N ASN A 424 -24.95 -2.89 -14.82
CA ASN A 424 -25.42 -1.85 -15.74
C ASN A 424 -24.35 -0.83 -16.16
N ASP A 425 -23.12 -0.90 -15.64
CA ASP A 425 -22.06 0.01 -16.05
C ASP A 425 -21.01 -0.74 -16.89
N GLN A 426 -20.98 -0.42 -18.18
CA GLN A 426 -19.97 -0.89 -19.12
C GLN A 426 -18.59 -0.44 -18.64
N LEU A 427 -17.74 -1.41 -18.28
CA LEU A 427 -16.34 -1.20 -17.99
C LEU A 427 -15.62 -0.82 -19.30
N VAL A 428 -15.51 0.48 -19.59
CA VAL A 428 -14.78 0.96 -20.77
C VAL A 428 -13.29 0.88 -20.46
N ASN A 429 -12.64 -0.15 -20.98
CA ASN A 429 -11.18 -0.22 -21.04
C ASN A 429 -10.68 0.85 -22.01
N ILE A 430 -10.19 1.97 -21.48
CA ILE A 430 -9.59 3.05 -22.28
C ILE A 430 -8.10 2.72 -22.49
N ALA A 431 -7.73 2.70 -23.76
CA ALA A 431 -6.49 2.18 -24.30
C ALA A 431 -5.21 2.78 -23.69
N THR A 432 -4.29 1.91 -23.32
CA THR A 432 -2.91 2.22 -22.92
C THR A 432 -2.11 2.78 -24.11
N LEU A 433 -1.77 4.07 -24.06
CA LEU A 433 -0.97 4.81 -25.04
C LEU A 433 0.55 4.55 -24.91
N GLY A 434 0.96 3.29 -24.71
CA GLY A 434 2.33 2.92 -24.33
C GLY A 434 3.40 3.06 -25.43
N GLY A 435 3.02 3.39 -26.66
CA GLY A 435 3.94 3.41 -27.81
C GLY A 435 4.27 4.79 -28.41
N ALA A 436 3.52 5.84 -28.06
CA ALA A 436 3.60 7.14 -28.77
C ALA A 436 4.65 8.12 -28.19
N LEU A 437 5.08 7.91 -26.95
CA LEU A 437 6.07 8.78 -26.29
C LEU A 437 7.48 8.69 -26.90
N PRO A 438 8.06 7.49 -27.19
CA PRO A 438 9.38 7.39 -27.81
C PRO A 438 9.48 8.06 -29.18
N THR A 439 8.42 7.99 -29.99
CA THR A 439 8.36 8.64 -31.31
C THR A 439 8.45 10.16 -31.23
N LEU A 440 7.93 10.77 -30.15
CA LEU A 440 8.01 12.21 -29.91
C LEU A 440 9.46 12.68 -29.72
N PHE A 441 10.23 11.92 -28.92
CA PHE A 441 11.61 12.26 -28.59
C PHE A 441 12.55 12.13 -29.80
N ILE A 442 12.34 11.13 -30.64
CA ILE A 442 13.13 10.95 -31.88
C ILE A 442 12.90 12.15 -32.81
N LEU A 443 11.65 12.59 -32.95
CA LEU A 443 11.29 13.77 -33.76
C LEU A 443 11.88 15.06 -33.18
N ALA A 444 11.72 15.31 -31.88
CA ALA A 444 12.24 16.51 -31.23
C ALA A 444 13.77 16.59 -31.29
N GLY A 445 14.47 15.48 -30.99
CA GLY A 445 15.92 15.40 -31.08
C GLY A 445 16.45 15.64 -32.49
N GLY A 446 15.77 15.07 -33.50
CA GLY A 446 16.11 15.29 -34.92
C GLY A 446 15.99 16.76 -35.33
N LEU A 447 14.92 17.45 -34.93
CA LEU A 447 14.70 18.86 -35.28
C LEU A 447 15.72 19.80 -34.60
N ILE A 448 16.08 19.53 -33.34
CA ILE A 448 17.12 20.30 -32.62
C ILE A 448 18.48 20.15 -33.31
N MET A 449 18.84 18.94 -33.74
CA MET A 449 20.09 18.70 -34.47
C MET A 449 20.15 19.47 -35.78
N VAL A 450 19.05 19.50 -36.54
CA VAL A 450 18.96 20.24 -37.81
C VAL A 450 19.07 21.75 -37.59
N THR A 451 18.38 22.30 -36.58
CA THR A 451 18.45 23.74 -36.27
C THR A 451 19.82 24.16 -35.78
N GLY A 452 20.46 23.37 -34.91
CA GLY A 452 21.83 23.60 -34.48
C GLY A 452 22.82 23.62 -35.65
N PHE A 453 22.65 22.71 -36.62
CA PHE A 453 23.46 22.67 -37.82
C PHE A 453 23.27 23.90 -38.72
N ILE A 454 22.02 24.33 -38.94
CA ILE A 454 21.71 25.54 -39.73
C ILE A 454 22.30 26.78 -39.06
N PHE A 455 22.16 26.90 -37.74
CA PHE A 455 22.75 27.99 -36.96
C PHE A 455 24.27 28.05 -37.12
N MET A 456 24.94 26.91 -37.00
CA MET A 456 26.39 26.80 -37.21
C MET A 456 26.81 27.26 -38.61
N MET A 457 26.02 26.94 -39.62
CA MET A 457 26.29 27.33 -41.01
C MET A 457 26.08 28.83 -41.23
N GLU A 458 24.99 29.40 -40.73
CA GLU A 458 24.63 30.81 -40.93
C GLU A 458 25.52 31.75 -40.11
N CYS A 459 25.85 31.36 -38.88
CA CYS A 459 26.78 32.10 -38.04
C CYS A 459 28.26 31.77 -38.31
N ARG A 460 28.58 30.92 -39.30
CA ARG A 460 29.96 30.50 -39.59
C ARG A 460 30.89 31.69 -39.80
N THR A 461 30.48 32.70 -40.56
CA THR A 461 31.29 33.89 -40.87
C THR A 461 31.53 34.76 -39.63
N GLU A 462 30.52 34.99 -38.81
CA GLU A 462 30.62 35.74 -37.55
C GLU A 462 31.43 35.00 -36.47
N ILE A 463 31.17 33.70 -36.29
CA ILE A 463 31.87 32.84 -35.34
C ILE A 463 33.34 32.73 -35.75
N THR A 464 33.66 32.55 -37.03
CA THR A 464 35.06 32.54 -37.48
C THR A 464 35.75 33.89 -37.28
N LEU A 465 35.04 35.01 -37.43
CA LEU A 465 35.58 36.34 -37.16
C LEU A 465 35.87 36.55 -35.66
N LYS A 466 34.93 36.20 -34.78
CA LYS A 466 35.12 36.30 -33.32
C LYS A 466 36.13 35.30 -32.79
N ALA A 467 36.10 34.05 -33.26
CA ALA A 467 37.09 33.04 -32.94
C ALA A 467 38.49 33.51 -33.39
N ARG A 468 38.59 34.15 -34.56
CA ARG A 468 39.84 34.78 -35.00
C ARG A 468 40.28 35.91 -34.08
N HIS A 469 39.37 36.78 -33.62
CA HIS A 469 39.71 37.84 -32.66
C HIS A 469 40.16 37.28 -31.30
N VAL A 470 39.46 36.28 -30.77
CA VAL A 470 39.82 35.61 -29.51
C VAL A 470 41.14 34.86 -29.65
N TRP A 471 41.33 34.14 -30.75
CA TRP A 471 42.56 33.43 -31.05
C TRP A 471 43.73 34.41 -31.22
N GLN A 472 43.54 35.52 -31.95
CA GLN A 472 44.54 36.58 -32.05
C GLN A 472 44.85 37.20 -30.68
N ALA A 473 43.85 37.47 -29.83
CA ALA A 473 44.07 38.00 -28.50
C ALA A 473 44.87 37.03 -27.60
N LEU A 474 44.57 35.73 -27.67
CA LEU A 474 45.29 34.69 -26.93
C LEU A 474 46.72 34.48 -27.45
N PHE A 475 46.90 34.44 -28.78
CA PHE A 475 48.20 34.20 -29.41
C PHE A 475 49.14 35.41 -29.26
N LEU A 476 48.65 36.63 -29.52
CA LEU A 476 49.40 37.87 -29.30
C LEU A 476 49.69 38.10 -27.82
N GLY A 477 48.78 37.70 -26.93
CA GLY A 477 49.00 37.70 -25.49
C GLY A 477 50.16 36.81 -25.06
N ARG A 478 50.35 35.65 -25.72
CA ARG A 478 51.51 34.77 -25.51
C ARG A 478 52.81 35.36 -26.05
N PHE A 479 52.82 35.91 -27.26
CA PHE A 479 54.04 36.49 -27.84
C PHE A 479 54.59 37.67 -27.04
N ARG A 480 53.72 38.61 -26.60
CA ARG A 480 54.14 39.71 -25.72
C ARG A 480 54.70 39.23 -24.38
N LYS A 481 54.31 38.04 -23.91
CA LYS A 481 54.83 37.45 -22.67
C LYS A 481 56.23 36.87 -22.86
N VAL A 482 56.50 36.27 -24.03
CA VAL A 482 57.83 35.73 -24.38
C VAL A 482 58.84 36.87 -24.60
N GLU A 483 58.45 37.92 -25.32
CA GLU A 483 59.32 39.09 -25.56
C GLU A 483 59.70 39.80 -24.26
N LYS A 484 58.76 39.91 -23.30
CA LYS A 484 59.06 40.44 -21.95
C LYS A 484 60.01 39.55 -21.13
N LEU A 485 60.09 38.25 -21.41
CA LEU A 485 61.01 37.34 -20.73
C LEU A 485 62.41 37.39 -21.37
N GLU A 486 62.52 37.53 -22.69
CA GLU A 486 63.81 37.75 -23.37
C GLU A 486 64.44 39.10 -23.01
N VAL A 487 63.68 40.19 -22.95
CA VAL A 487 64.19 41.51 -22.53
C VAL A 487 64.66 41.49 -21.06
N LYS A 488 64.01 40.71 -20.19
CA LYS A 488 64.48 40.52 -18.81
C LYS A 488 65.75 39.67 -18.73
N SER A 489 65.90 38.65 -19.58
CA SER A 489 67.09 37.81 -19.65
C SER A 489 68.31 38.58 -20.18
N ALA A 490 68.14 39.40 -21.21
CA ALA A 490 69.19 40.24 -21.76
C ALA A 490 69.61 41.38 -20.80
N GLY A 491 68.66 41.92 -20.02
CA GLY A 491 68.94 42.94 -19.01
C GLY A 491 69.67 42.43 -17.76
N SER A 492 69.65 41.13 -17.49
CA SER A 492 70.38 40.51 -16.37
C SER A 492 71.83 40.12 -16.71
N GLY A 493 72.19 39.98 -17.99
CA GLY A 493 73.56 39.62 -18.40
C GLY A 493 74.58 40.77 -18.40
N LEU A 494 74.13 42.02 -18.27
CA LEU A 494 74.98 43.22 -18.36
C LEU A 494 75.29 43.85 -16.99
N ARG A 495 74.90 43.22 -15.88
CA ARG A 495 75.09 43.75 -14.53
C ARG A 495 76.20 43.09 -13.71
N ASP A 496 76.94 42.13 -14.27
CA ASP A 496 78.01 41.38 -13.56
C ASP A 496 79.46 41.70 -14.00
N ILE A 497 79.71 42.80 -14.74
CA ILE A 497 81.09 43.19 -15.13
C ILE A 497 81.67 44.35 -14.27
N GLY A 498 80.96 44.80 -13.23
CA GLY A 498 81.35 45.97 -12.44
C GLY A 498 81.64 45.71 -10.96
N SER A 499 82.45 44.71 -10.61
CA SER A 499 82.93 44.54 -9.21
C SER A 499 84.21 43.71 -9.14
N SER A 500 85.34 44.31 -9.54
CA SER A 500 86.67 43.89 -9.13
C SER A 500 87.51 45.14 -8.91
N ASN A 501 87.58 45.57 -7.65
CA ASN A 501 88.69 46.31 -7.05
C ASN A 501 88.84 45.85 -5.61
#